data_AF-A0A8A4TIL6-F1
#
_entry.id   AF-A0A8A4TIL6-F1
#
_cell.length_a   1.000
_cell.length_b   1.000
_cell.length_c   1.000
_cell.angle_alpha   90.00
_cell.angle_beta   90.00
_cell.angle_gamma   90.00
#
_symmetry.space_group_name_H-M   'P 1'
#
loop_
_entity.id
_entity.type
_entity.pdbx_description
1 polymer ?
#
loop_
_entity_poly.entity_id
_entity_poly.type
_entity_poly.pdbx_seq_one_letter_code
_entity_poly.pdbx_strand_id
1 'polypeptide(L)'
;MEPELKREMVGWAEEIIDRAKGHRNQKSQLQNLLQITTEESERLVLKNYLDYQAARKETGQFWEPIHEKVIQRFGDIEKALVAAEANTPETRSYAFQHFCGYMIRRYVFVSESMRDKSSHGRGRGKGGRR
;
A
#
# COMPACT_ATOMS: atom_id res chain seq x y z
N MET A 1 -8.50 -17.65 -5.25
CA MET A 1 -8.79 -16.55 -4.31
C MET A 1 -10.18 -16.04 -4.61
N GLU A 2 -11.05 -16.03 -3.60
CA GLU A 2 -12.45 -15.65 -3.74
C GLU A 2 -12.63 -14.23 -4.32
N PRO A 3 -13.58 -14.01 -5.25
CA PRO A 3 -13.83 -12.69 -5.83
C PRO A 3 -14.16 -11.61 -4.81
N GLU A 4 -14.79 -11.97 -3.68
CA GLU A 4 -15.15 -11.06 -2.60
C GLU A 4 -13.91 -10.53 -1.87
N LEU A 5 -13.04 -11.42 -1.41
CA LEU A 5 -11.77 -11.05 -0.76
C LEU A 5 -10.92 -10.15 -1.67
N LYS A 6 -10.90 -10.43 -2.98
CA LYS A 6 -10.22 -9.56 -3.95
C LYS A 6 -10.78 -8.14 -3.96
N ARG A 7 -12.11 -7.96 -3.94
CA ARG A 7 -12.74 -6.63 -3.93
C ARG A 7 -12.45 -5.90 -2.63
N GLU A 8 -12.53 -6.60 -1.50
CA GLU A 8 -12.22 -6.01 -0.19
C GLU A 8 -10.78 -5.52 -0.13
N MET A 9 -9.82 -6.33 -0.56
CA MET A 9 -8.40 -5.94 -0.60
C MET A 9 -8.15 -4.71 -1.46
N VAL A 10 -8.86 -4.54 -2.58
CA VAL A 10 -8.78 -3.31 -3.39
C VAL A 10 -9.27 -2.12 -2.57
N GLY A 11 -10.46 -2.21 -1.96
CA GLY A 11 -11.01 -1.13 -1.14
C GLY A 11 -10.12 -0.77 0.06
N TRP A 12 -9.54 -1.77 0.72
CA TRP A 12 -8.60 -1.54 1.82
C TRP A 12 -7.32 -0.86 1.35
N ALA A 13 -6.76 -1.29 0.21
CA ALA A 13 -5.57 -0.68 -0.37
C ALA A 13 -5.82 0.79 -0.75
N GLU A 14 -7.00 1.08 -1.29
CA GLU A 14 -7.43 2.45 -1.59
C GLU A 14 -7.50 3.32 -0.33
N GLU A 15 -8.18 2.83 0.70
CA GLU A 15 -8.32 3.53 1.98
C GLU A 15 -6.96 3.83 2.63
N ILE A 16 -6.04 2.87 2.61
CA ILE A 16 -4.70 3.00 3.22
C ILE A 16 -3.86 4.03 2.47
N ILE A 17 -3.77 3.91 1.13
CA ILE A 17 -2.93 4.80 0.34
C ILE A 17 -3.47 6.23 0.33
N ASP A 18 -4.79 6.40 0.38
CA ASP A 18 -5.39 7.72 0.47
C ASP A 18 -5.05 8.45 1.78
N ARG A 19 -4.70 7.73 2.86
CA ARG A 19 -4.21 8.29 4.12
C ARG A 19 -2.71 8.64 4.10
N ALA A 20 -1.91 7.95 3.29
CA ALA A 20 -0.47 8.15 3.20
C ALA A 20 -0.05 9.20 2.13
N LYS A 21 -0.97 10.00 1.61
CA LYS A 21 -0.68 10.97 0.53
C LYS A 21 0.36 12.01 0.96
N GLY A 22 1.33 12.30 0.08
CA GLY A 22 2.24 13.46 0.20
C GLY A 22 3.64 13.19 0.76
N HIS A 23 3.93 12.00 1.27
CA HIS A 23 5.29 11.62 1.70
C HIS A 23 6.23 11.31 0.52
N ARG A 24 7.53 11.56 0.70
CA ARG A 24 8.57 11.16 -0.26
C ARG A 24 8.85 9.64 -0.13
N ASN A 25 9.31 9.00 -1.20
CA ASN A 25 9.73 7.59 -1.23
C ASN A 25 8.66 6.50 -1.03
N GLN A 26 7.36 6.82 -1.08
CA GLN A 26 6.29 5.83 -0.84
C GLN A 26 6.38 4.62 -1.78
N LYS A 27 6.67 4.86 -3.07
CA LYS A 27 6.77 3.78 -4.06
C LYS A 27 7.79 2.73 -3.66
N SER A 28 8.99 3.15 -3.26
CA SER A 28 10.06 2.21 -2.88
C SER A 28 9.73 1.50 -1.56
N GLN A 29 9.09 2.17 -0.60
CA GLN A 29 8.61 1.53 0.62
C GLN A 29 7.57 0.43 0.34
N LEU A 30 6.60 0.71 -0.53
CA LEU A 30 5.60 -0.29 -0.93
C LEU A 30 6.21 -1.45 -1.75
N GLN A 31 7.19 -1.16 -2.60
CA GLN A 31 7.92 -2.19 -3.34
C GLN A 31 8.73 -3.10 -2.40
N ASN A 32 9.37 -2.53 -1.37
CA ASN A 32 10.08 -3.30 -0.35
C ASN A 32 9.13 -4.21 0.43
N LEU A 33 7.95 -3.70 0.81
CA LEU A 33 6.94 -4.53 1.47
C LEU A 33 6.48 -5.68 0.55
N LEU A 34 6.22 -5.41 -0.73
CA LEU A 34 5.88 -6.45 -1.70
C LEU A 34 6.98 -7.51 -1.79
N GLN A 35 8.26 -7.11 -1.89
CA GLN A 35 9.38 -8.03 -1.94
C GLN A 35 9.42 -8.93 -0.72
N ILE A 36 9.28 -8.38 0.49
CA ILE A 36 9.29 -9.17 1.72
C ILE A 36 8.13 -10.16 1.74
N THR A 37 6.94 -9.80 1.24
CA THR A 37 5.82 -10.74 1.16
C THR A 37 6.03 -11.90 0.16
N THR A 38 7.04 -11.81 -0.72
CA THR A 38 7.45 -12.94 -1.57
C THR A 38 8.31 -13.96 -0.85
N GLU A 39 9.04 -13.53 0.18
CA GLU A 39 9.95 -14.35 0.97
C GLU A 39 9.28 -14.83 2.26
N GLU A 40 8.41 -13.99 2.82
CA GLU A 40 7.77 -14.19 4.11
C GLU A 40 6.25 -14.11 4.02
N SER A 41 5.59 -15.14 4.55
CA SER A 41 4.13 -15.19 4.66
C SER A 41 3.64 -15.09 6.09
N GLU A 42 4.52 -15.17 7.09
CA GLU A 42 4.10 -15.09 8.48
C GLU A 42 3.73 -13.67 8.88
N ARG A 43 2.47 -13.47 9.29
CA ARG A 43 2.00 -12.16 9.73
C ARG A 43 2.81 -11.57 10.89
N LEU A 44 3.36 -12.40 11.78
CA LEU A 44 4.18 -11.91 12.90
C LEU A 44 5.50 -11.30 12.41
N VAL A 45 6.13 -11.92 11.41
CA VAL A 45 7.36 -11.40 10.78
C VAL A 45 7.06 -10.08 10.06
N LEU A 46 5.99 -10.04 9.27
CA LEU A 46 5.56 -8.82 8.57
C LEU A 46 5.17 -7.69 9.53
N LYS A 47 4.54 -8.03 10.65
CA LYS A 47 4.23 -7.08 11.73
C LYS A 47 5.50 -6.46 12.29
N ASN A 48 6.46 -7.29 12.69
CA ASN A 48 7.72 -6.79 13.25
C ASN A 48 8.48 -5.92 12.24
N TYR A 49 8.47 -6.30 10.96
CA TYR A 49 9.01 -5.46 9.89
C TYR A 49 8.33 -4.09 9.82
N LEU A 50 6.99 -4.06 9.81
CA LEU A 50 6.22 -2.81 9.71
C LEU A 50 6.37 -1.92 10.94
N ASP A 51 6.36 -2.50 12.14
CA ASP A 51 6.61 -1.78 13.39
C ASP A 51 8.01 -1.16 13.39
N TYR A 52 9.01 -1.93 12.94
CA TYR A 52 10.38 -1.42 12.79
C TYR A 52 10.44 -0.27 11.79
N GLN A 53 9.82 -0.39 10.61
CA GLN A 53 9.83 0.70 9.63
C GLN A 53 9.10 1.95 10.11
N ALA A 54 8.01 1.80 10.88
CA ALA A 54 7.29 2.92 11.47
C ALA A 54 8.16 3.69 12.50
N ALA A 55 8.99 2.99 13.26
CA ALA A 55 9.88 3.60 14.25
C ALA A 55 11.14 4.27 13.65
N ARG A 56 11.47 4.01 12.39
CA ARG A 56 12.70 4.52 11.75
C ARG A 56 12.58 5.98 11.36
N LYS A 57 13.67 6.73 11.55
CA LYS A 57 13.74 8.15 11.16
C LYS A 57 13.54 8.37 9.65
N GLU A 58 14.07 7.48 8.82
CA GLU A 58 14.03 7.66 7.36
C GLU A 58 12.70 7.27 6.71
N THR A 59 12.00 6.30 7.30
CA THR A 59 10.81 5.67 6.69
C THR A 59 9.54 5.82 7.53
N GLY A 60 9.67 6.23 8.80
CA GLY A 60 8.58 6.38 9.74
C GLY A 60 7.51 7.36 9.28
N GLN A 61 7.89 8.49 8.67
CA GLN A 61 6.93 9.45 8.12
C GLN A 61 5.93 8.83 7.14
N PHE A 62 6.33 7.78 6.41
CA PHE A 62 5.42 7.06 5.51
C PHE A 62 4.62 5.99 6.24
N TRP A 63 5.26 5.21 7.12
CA TRP A 63 4.64 4.03 7.74
C TRP A 63 3.80 4.33 8.98
N GLU A 64 4.19 5.31 9.80
CA GLU A 64 3.47 5.71 11.01
C GLU A 64 1.95 5.83 10.80
N PRO A 65 1.42 6.56 9.79
CA PRO A 65 -0.02 6.72 9.62
C PRO A 65 -0.78 5.48 9.13
N ILE A 66 -0.08 4.44 8.66
CA ILE A 66 -0.72 3.31 7.95
C ILE A 66 -0.33 1.91 8.43
N HIS A 67 0.79 1.74 9.13
CA HIS A 67 1.34 0.42 9.43
C HIS A 67 0.36 -0.47 10.22
N GLU A 68 -0.28 0.06 11.25
CA GLU A 68 -1.28 -0.69 12.05
C GLU A 68 -2.42 -1.21 11.18
N LYS A 69 -2.90 -0.39 10.24
CA LYS A 69 -3.95 -0.79 9.30
C LYS A 69 -3.47 -1.87 8.35
N VAL A 70 -2.25 -1.77 7.82
CA VAL A 70 -1.67 -2.82 6.97
C VAL A 70 -1.59 -4.14 7.73
N ILE A 71 -1.11 -4.12 8.99
CA ILE A 71 -1.04 -5.29 9.87
C ILE A 71 -2.43 -5.87 10.14
N GLN A 72 -3.41 -5.02 10.42
CA GLN A 72 -4.79 -5.43 10.60
C GLN A 72 -5.32 -6.14 9.35
N ARG A 73 -5.08 -5.59 8.15
CA ARG A 73 -5.53 -6.20 6.89
C ARG A 73 -4.86 -7.52 6.57
N PHE A 74 -3.58 -7.70 6.93
CA PHE A 74 -2.98 -9.03 6.86
C PHE A 74 -3.71 -10.03 7.77
N GLY A 75 -4.12 -9.61 8.97
CA GLY A 75 -4.94 -10.45 9.86
C GLY A 75 -6.33 -10.75 9.29
N ASP A 76 -6.99 -9.78 8.65
CA ASP A 76 -8.29 -9.97 8.01
C ASP A 76 -8.21 -10.95 6.83
N ILE A 77 -7.14 -10.86 6.03
CA ILE A 77 -6.85 -11.82 4.94
C ILE A 77 -6.65 -13.24 5.51
N GLU A 78 -5.83 -13.40 6.56
CA GLU A 78 -5.63 -14.71 7.19
C GLU A 78 -6.96 -15.31 7.69
N LYS A 79 -7.81 -14.51 8.33
CA LYS A 79 -9.14 -14.97 8.79
C LYS A 79 -10.02 -15.44 7.64
N ALA A 80 -10.04 -14.69 6.54
CA ALA A 80 -10.80 -15.08 5.35
C ALA A 80 -10.27 -16.39 4.74
N LEU A 81 -8.95 -16.57 4.68
CA LEU A 81 -8.33 -17.80 4.19
C LEU A 81 -8.61 -18.99 5.11
N VAL A 82 -8.64 -18.79 6.43
CA VAL A 82 -9.01 -19.84 7.41
C VAL A 82 -10.47 -20.26 7.21
N ALA A 83 -11.39 -19.30 7.07
CA ALA A 83 -12.80 -19.58 6.83
C ALA A 83 -13.04 -20.34 5.51
N ALA A 84 -12.17 -20.13 4.52
CA ALA A 84 -12.21 -20.82 3.23
C ALA A 84 -11.39 -22.13 3.19
N GLU A 85 -10.89 -22.60 4.34
CA GLU A 85 -10.01 -23.79 4.45
C GLU A 85 -8.77 -23.74 3.54
N ALA A 86 -8.29 -22.52 3.25
CA ALA A 86 -7.24 -22.24 2.28
C ALA A 86 -6.08 -21.42 2.88
N ASN A 87 -5.80 -21.58 4.18
CA ASN A 87 -4.73 -20.84 4.88
C ASN A 87 -3.38 -21.59 4.88
N THR A 88 -2.82 -21.83 3.69
CA THR A 88 -1.45 -22.35 3.54
C THR A 88 -0.43 -21.20 3.44
N PRO A 89 0.88 -21.43 3.66
CA PRO A 89 1.89 -20.41 3.45
C PRO A 89 1.87 -19.80 2.03
N GLU A 90 1.66 -20.61 1.00
CA GLU A 90 1.69 -20.20 -0.41
C GLU A 90 0.48 -19.33 -0.77
N THR A 91 -0.70 -19.76 -0.35
CA THR A 91 -1.96 -19.02 -0.58
C THR A 91 -1.96 -17.68 0.16
N ARG A 92 -1.40 -17.66 1.37
CA ARG A 92 -1.21 -16.44 2.16
C ARG A 92 -0.20 -15.50 1.54
N SER A 93 0.99 -15.99 1.16
CA SER A 93 1.99 -15.22 0.44
C SER A 93 1.37 -14.59 -0.82
N TYR A 94 0.66 -15.39 -1.62
CA TYR A 94 -0.03 -14.91 -2.81
C TYR A 94 -1.06 -13.82 -2.50
N ALA A 95 -1.89 -13.99 -1.47
CA ALA A 95 -2.88 -12.98 -1.06
C ALA A 95 -2.21 -11.68 -0.59
N PHE A 96 -1.15 -11.78 0.21
CA PHE A 96 -0.39 -10.61 0.70
C PHE A 96 0.32 -9.87 -0.44
N GLN A 97 0.93 -10.59 -1.37
CA GLN A 97 1.53 -10.00 -2.57
C GLN A 97 0.48 -9.27 -3.41
N HIS A 98 -0.70 -9.87 -3.59
CA HIS A 98 -1.80 -9.22 -4.30
C HIS A 98 -2.26 -7.94 -3.63
N PHE A 99 -2.44 -7.97 -2.30
CA PHE A 99 -2.79 -6.81 -1.51
C PHE A 99 -1.77 -5.68 -1.63
N CYS A 100 -0.48 -6.00 -1.48
CA CYS A 100 0.61 -5.04 -1.67
C CYS A 100 0.67 -4.50 -3.11
N GLY A 101 0.40 -5.35 -4.09
CA GLY A 101 0.27 -4.94 -5.49
C GLY A 101 -0.88 -3.96 -5.73
N TYR A 102 -2.03 -4.11 -5.05
CA TYR A 102 -3.11 -3.11 -5.12
C TYR A 102 -2.70 -1.79 -4.49
N MET A 103 -2.00 -1.81 -3.36
CA MET A 103 -1.46 -0.58 -2.74
C MET A 103 -0.53 0.17 -3.70
N ILE A 104 0.40 -0.53 -4.36
CA ILE A 104 1.30 0.08 -5.37
C ILE A 104 0.50 0.67 -6.53
N ARG A 105 -0.46 -0.07 -7.10
CA ARG A 105 -1.30 0.42 -8.21
C ARG A 105 -2.08 1.67 -7.82
N ARG A 106 -2.68 1.70 -6.63
CA ARG A 106 -3.38 2.89 -6.14
C ARG A 106 -2.43 4.07 -5.98
N TYR A 107 -1.24 3.86 -5.41
CA TYR A 107 -0.25 4.91 -5.25
C TYR A 107 0.11 5.54 -6.61
N VAL A 108 0.38 4.70 -7.62
CA VAL A 108 0.68 5.17 -8.98
C VAL A 108 -0.46 6.04 -9.51
N PHE A 109 -1.69 5.53 -9.47
CA PHE A 109 -2.88 6.27 -9.93
C PHE A 109 -3.05 7.64 -9.24
N VAL A 110 -2.93 7.68 -7.92
CA VAL A 110 -3.04 8.92 -7.13
C VAL A 110 -1.91 9.90 -7.49
N SER A 111 -0.69 9.39 -7.63
CA SER A 111 0.48 10.22 -7.94
C SER A 111 0.42 10.84 -9.34
N GLU A 112 -0.07 10.10 -10.33
CA GLU A 112 -0.29 10.58 -11.70
C GLU A 112 -1.40 11.62 -11.74
N SER A 113 -2.53 11.34 -11.07
CA SER A 113 -3.66 12.28 -10.95
C SER A 113 -3.28 13.62 -10.30
N MET A 114 -2.30 13.63 -9.38
CA MET A 114 -1.78 14.86 -8.77
C MET A 114 -0.86 15.65 -9.71
N ARG A 115 -0.08 14.97 -10.57
CA ARG A 115 0.78 15.63 -11.57
C ARG A 115 -0.07 16.38 -12.60
N ASP A 116 -1.15 15.77 -13.08
CA ASP A 116 -2.01 16.40 -14.11
C ASP A 116 -2.77 17.63 -13.60
N LYS A 117 -3.10 17.67 -12.31
CA LYS A 117 -3.70 18.87 -11.68
C LYS A 117 -2.70 20.03 -11.56
N SER A 118 -1.41 19.72 -11.41
CA SER A 118 -0.36 20.74 -11.30
C SER A 118 0.10 21.33 -12.65
N SER A 119 -0.12 20.62 -13.75
CA SER A 119 0.21 21.10 -15.11
C SER A 119 -0.84 22.03 -15.71
N HIS A 120 -2.11 21.97 -15.27
CA HIS A 120 -3.18 22.88 -15.71
C HIS A 120 -3.20 24.25 -15.00
N GLY A 121 -2.35 24.48 -13.99
CA GLY A 121 -2.28 25.74 -13.23
C GLY A 121 -1.21 26.73 -13.70
N ARG A 122 -0.34 26.37 -14.67
CA ARG A 122 0.75 27.23 -15.17
C ARG A 122 0.58 27.53 -16.65
N GLY A 123 -0.45 28.31 -16.99
CA GLY A 123 -0.75 28.61 -18.38
C GLY A 123 -1.62 29.83 -18.60
N ARG A 124 -1.43 30.92 -17.87
CA ARG A 124 -1.98 32.26 -18.22
C ARG A 124 -1.31 33.35 -17.41
N GLY A 125 -0.22 33.92 -17.92
CA GLY A 125 0.44 35.03 -17.25
C GLY A 125 1.77 35.44 -17.87
N LYS A 126 1.75 35.95 -19.11
CA LYS A 126 2.56 37.08 -19.60
C LYS A 126 2.33 37.28 -21.10
N GLY A 127 1.16 37.81 -21.43
CA GLY A 127 1.02 38.69 -22.58
C GLY A 127 1.27 40.11 -22.10
N GLY A 128 2.25 40.80 -22.68
CA GLY A 128 2.56 42.17 -22.29
C GLY A 128 3.94 42.62 -22.72
N ARG A 129 4.22 42.55 -24.02
CA ARG A 129 5.21 43.41 -24.68
C ARG A 129 4.74 44.85 -24.48
N ARG A 130 5.55 45.68 -23.82
CA ARG A 130 5.76 47.09 -24.15
C ARG A 130 7.13 47.50 -23.60
#